data_AF-A0AAX3WC65-F1
#
_entry.id   AF-A0AAX3WC65-F1
#
_cell.length_a   1.000
_cell.length_b   1.000
_cell.length_c   1.000
_cell.angle_alpha   90.00
_cell.angle_beta   90.00
_cell.angle_gamma   90.00
#
_symmetry.space_group_name_H-M   'P 1'
#
loop_
_entity.id
_entity.type
_entity.pdbx_description
1 polymer ?
#
loop_
_entity_poly.entity_id
_entity_poly.type
_entity_poly.pdbx_seq_one_letter_code
_entity_poly.pdbx_strand_id
1 'polypeptide(L)' 'MSFTVSAGTASRVYSWQHGSLLSALEQGLSLTTSGMSDVRIVDSEGRSHSPAALYQRVFGPQPTDEAAPPRARAA' A
#
# COMPACT_ATOMS: atom_id res chain seq x y z
N MET A 1 -12.40 0.51 -10.29
CA MET A 1 -11.00 0.55 -9.81
C MET A 1 -10.48 -0.87 -9.83
N SER A 2 -9.27 -1.10 -10.34
CA SER A 2 -8.63 -2.42 -10.38
C SER A 2 -7.24 -2.33 -9.74
N PHE A 3 -6.83 -3.43 -9.13
CA PHE A 3 -5.53 -3.58 -8.50
C PHE A 3 -4.88 -4.87 -8.97
N THR A 4 -3.60 -4.81 -9.29
CA THR A 4 -2.81 -6.00 -9.65
C THR A 4 -1.83 -6.30 -8.53
N VAL A 5 -1.98 -7.44 -7.87
CA VAL A 5 -0.97 -7.94 -6.94
C VAL A 5 -0.02 -8.80 -7.75
N SER A 6 1.28 -8.59 -7.61
CA SER A 6 2.28 -9.49 -8.18
C SER A 6 3.30 -9.87 -7.13
N ALA A 7 3.83 -11.08 -7.24
CA ALA A 7 4.83 -11.63 -6.35
C ALA A 7 5.69 -12.64 -7.09
N GLY A 8 6.97 -12.68 -6.75
CA GLY A 8 7.95 -13.53 -7.37
C GLY A 8 8.55 -14.58 -6.44
N THR A 9 9.04 -15.65 -7.06
CA THR A 9 10.16 -16.43 -6.57
C THR A 9 11.38 -16.12 -7.44
N ALA A 10 12.57 -16.64 -7.10
CA ALA A 10 13.78 -16.43 -7.90
C ALA A 10 13.62 -16.81 -9.39
N SER A 11 12.66 -17.66 -9.74
CA SER A 11 12.48 -18.20 -11.09
C SER A 11 11.16 -17.82 -11.76
N ARG A 12 10.19 -17.23 -11.05
CA ARG A 12 8.85 -17.00 -11.61
C ARG A 12 8.12 -15.87 -10.93
N VAL A 13 7.40 -15.07 -11.72
CA VAL A 13 6.48 -14.03 -11.24
C VAL A 13 5.04 -14.48 -11.45
N TYR A 14 4.21 -14.23 -10.45
CA TYR A 14 2.77 -14.48 -10.45
C TYR A 14 2.02 -13.17 -10.28
N SER A 15 0.83 -13.07 -10.86
CA SER A 15 0.00 -11.87 -10.80
C SER A 15 -1.49 -12.18 -10.69
N TRP A 16 -2.20 -11.41 -9.88
CA TRP A 16 -3.63 -11.55 -9.60
C TRP A 16 -4.33 -10.20 -9.70
N GLN A 17 -5.56 -10.20 -10.23
CA GLN A 17 -6.40 -9.00 -10.33
C GLN A 17 -7.41 -8.96 -9.19
N HIS A 18 -7.63 -7.76 -8.65
CA HIS A 18 -8.55 -7.50 -7.56
C HIS A 18 -9.42 -6.28 -7.86
N GLY A 19 -10.69 -6.35 -7.46
CA GLY A 19 -11.66 -5.26 -7.65
C GLY A 19 -11.64 -4.19 -6.54
N SER A 20 -10.88 -4.40 -5.47
CA SER A 20 -10.81 -3.48 -4.33
C SER A 20 -9.40 -3.42 -3.73
N LEU A 21 -9.08 -2.28 -3.09
CA LEU A 21 -7.80 -2.09 -2.42
C LEU A 21 -7.64 -3.06 -1.25
N LEU A 22 -8.70 -3.27 -0.46
CA LEU A 22 -8.64 -4.13 0.71
C LEU A 22 -8.29 -5.57 0.33
N SER A 23 -8.96 -6.14 -0.68
CA SER A 23 -8.67 -7.51 -1.13
C SER A 23 -7.27 -7.65 -1.73
N ALA A 24 -6.78 -6.64 -2.46
CA ALA A 24 -5.41 -6.61 -2.96
C ALA A 24 -4.38 -6.54 -1.82
N LEU A 25 -4.68 -5.74 -0.78
CA LEU A 25 -3.82 -5.59 0.39
C LEU A 25 -3.75 -6.87 1.22
N GLU A 26 -4.89 -7.51 1.49
CA GLU A 26 -4.97 -8.80 2.19
C GLU A 26 -4.16 -9.88 1.45
N GLN A 27 -4.30 -9.95 0.12
CA GLN A 27 -3.51 -10.87 -0.71
C GLN A 27 -2.02 -10.55 -0.64
N GLY A 28 -1.64 -9.28 -0.76
CA GLY A 28 -0.24 -8.84 -0.69
C GLY A 28 0.42 -9.16 0.66
N LEU A 29 -0.27 -8.89 1.77
CA LEU A 29 0.22 -9.21 3.11
C LEU A 29 0.35 -10.73 3.30
N SER A 30 -0.63 -11.51 2.82
CA SER A 30 -0.59 -12.97 2.89
C SER A 30 0.62 -13.55 2.13
N LEU A 31 0.89 -13.04 0.93
CA LEU A 31 2.06 -13.46 0.12
C LEU A 31 3.38 -13.07 0.80
N THR A 32 3.44 -11.87 1.38
CA THR A 32 4.63 -11.39 2.13
C THR A 32 4.92 -12.31 3.31
N THR A 33 3.90 -12.62 4.13
CA THR A 33 4.02 -13.54 5.28
C THR A 33 4.35 -14.97 4.85
N SER A 34 3.93 -15.38 3.66
CA SER A 34 4.27 -16.69 3.09
C SER A 34 5.70 -16.76 2.54
N GLY A 35 6.49 -15.68 2.61
CA GLY A 35 7.88 -15.65 2.17
C GLY A 35 8.08 -15.40 0.67
N MET A 36 7.03 -14.99 -0.05
CA MET A 36 7.19 -14.58 -1.45
C MET A 36 8.04 -13.31 -1.55
N SER A 37 8.86 -13.23 -2.60
CA SER A 37 9.71 -12.08 -2.87
C SER A 37 9.01 -11.09 -3.82
N ASP A 38 9.48 -9.85 -3.85
CA ASP A 38 9.02 -8.81 -4.79
C ASP A 38 7.49 -8.64 -4.83
N VAL A 39 6.86 -8.67 -3.64
CA VAL A 39 5.41 -8.49 -3.52
C VAL A 39 5.07 -7.02 -3.73
N ARG A 40 4.29 -6.73 -4.76
CA ARG A 40 3.89 -5.37 -5.15
C ARG A 40 2.43 -5.32 -5.56
N ILE A 41 1.78 -4.21 -5.21
CA ILE A 41 0.40 -3.88 -5.55
C ILE A 41 0.44 -2.72 -6.52
N VAL A 42 -0.11 -2.89 -7.71
CA VAL A 42 -0.24 -1.86 -8.74
C VAL A 42 -1.69 -1.40 -8.77
N ASP A 43 -1.93 -0.09 -8.64
CA ASP A 43 -3.28 0.48 -8.76
C ASP A 43 -3.69 0.74 -10.23
N SER A 44 -4.91 1.22 -10.44
CA SER A 44 -5.43 1.52 -11.78
C SER A 44 -4.74 2.69 -12.48
N GLU A 45 -3.96 3.49 -11.76
CA GLU A 45 -3.13 4.57 -12.32
C GLU A 45 -1.72 4.09 -12.65
N GLY A 46 -1.43 2.79 -12.46
CA GLY A 46 -0.12 2.19 -12.69
C GLY A 46 0.88 2.41 -11.56
N ARG A 47 0.48 2.99 -10.43
CA ARG A 47 1.38 3.24 -9.30
C ARG A 47 1.65 1.93 -8.57
N SER A 48 2.92 1.64 -8.36
CA SER A 48 3.38 0.46 -7.63
C SER A 48 3.62 0.78 -6.16
N HIS A 49 3.14 -0.10 -5.29
CA HIS A 49 3.27 0.04 -3.85
C HIS A 49 3.65 -1.29 -3.20
N SER A 50 4.45 -1.24 -2.14
CA SER A 50 4.62 -2.42 -1.27
C SER A 50 3.39 -2.59 -0.36
N PRO A 51 3.04 -3.82 0.03
CA PRO A 51 1.93 -4.07 0.95
C PRO A 51 2.06 -3.28 2.26
N ALA A 52 3.26 -3.21 2.85
CA ALA A 52 3.51 -2.47 4.08
C ALA A 52 3.28 -0.96 3.94
N ALA A 53 3.77 -0.34 2.85
CA ALA A 53 3.58 1.09 2.61
C ALA A 53 2.11 1.43 2.39
N LEU A 54 1.36 0.58 1.68
CA LEU A 54 -0.08 0.74 1.52
C LEU A 54 -0.83 0.57 2.83
N TYR A 55 -0.46 -0.44 3.65
CA TYR A 55 -1.06 -0.63 4.96
C TYR A 55 -0.88 0.62 5.84
N GLN A 56 0.34 1.15 5.91
CA GLN A 56 0.62 2.39 6.67
C GLN A 56 -0.13 3.59 6.12
N ARG A 57 -0.32 3.69 4.80
CA ARG A 57 -1.08 4.79 4.20
C ARG A 57 -2.58 4.74 4.56
N VAL A 58 -3.15 3.54 4.65
CA VAL A 58 -4.60 3.35 4.88
C VAL A 58 -4.92 3.32 6.38
N PHE A 59 -4.07 2.70 7.19
CA PHE A 59 -4.32 2.42 8.60
C PHE A 59 -3.30 3.03 9.56
N GLY A 60 -2.21 3.60 9.04
CA GLY A 60 -1.21 4.27 9.86
C GLY A 60 -1.71 5.60 10.41
N PRO A 61 -1.00 6.18 11.38
CA PRO A 61 -1.35 7.47 11.93
C PRO A 61 -1.33 8.53 10.82
N GLN A 62 -2.49 9.11 10.53
CA GLN A 62 -2.51 10.31 9.70
C GLN A 62 -1.82 11.42 10.49
N PRO A 63 -0.92 12.20 9.87
CA PRO A 63 -0.46 13.43 10.49
C PRO A 63 -1.70 14.31 10.67
N THR A 64 -2.23 14.35 11.90
CA THR A 64 -3.21 15.36 12.28
C THR A 64 -2.52 16.69 12.06
N ASP A 65 -3.12 17.54 11.24
CA ASP A 65 -2.75 18.94 11.03
C ASP A 65 -3.03 19.76 12.32
N GLU A 66 -2.56 19.28 13.48
CA GLU A 66 -2.73 19.88 14.80
C GLU A 66 -1.36 20.28 15.35
N ALA A 67 -0.50 20.78 14.47
CA ALA A 67 0.73 21.47 14.82
C ALA A 67 0.89 22.75 13.99
N ALA A 68 -0.22 23.38 13.59
CA ALA A 68 -0.18 24.78 13.19
C ALA A 68 -0.04 25.62 14.49
N PRO A 69 1.11 26.22 14.80
CA PRO A 69 1.19 27.14 15.92
C PRO A 69 0.19 28.28 15.66
N PRO A 70 -0.57 28.74 16.68
CA PRO A 70 -1.45 29.87 16.51
C PRO A 70 -0.59 31.04 16.03
N ARG A 71 -0.88 31.52 14.82
CA ARG A 71 -0.21 32.67 14.24
C ARG A 71 -0.43 33.83 15.20
N ALA A 72 0.57 34.14 16.01
CA ALA A 72 0.53 35.22 16.98
C ALA A 72 0.15 36.49 16.21
N ARG A 73 -1.08 36.97 16.44
CA ARG A 73 -1.47 38.30 16.01
C ARG A 73 -0.62 39.27 16.84
N ALA A 74 0.35 39.86 16.17
CA ALA A 74 1.16 40.94 16.70
C ALA A 74 0.26 42.11 17.11
N ALA A 75 0.66 42.70 18.25
CA ALA A 75 0.33 43.97 18.89
C ALA A 75 -0.64 44.93 18.18
#